data_AF-A0AAD9H5B6-F1
#
_entry.id   AF-A0AAD9H5B6-F1
#
_cell.length_a   1.000
_cell.length_b   1.000
_cell.length_c   1.000
_cell.angle_alpha   90.00
_cell.angle_beta   90.00
_cell.angle_gamma   90.00
#
_symmetry.space_group_name_H-M   'P 1'
#
loop_
_entity.id
_entity.type
_entity.pdbx_description
1 polymer ?
#
loop_
_entity_poly.entity_id
_entity_poly.type
_entity_poly.pdbx_seq_one_letter_code
_entity_poly.pdbx_strand_id
1 'polypeptide(L)'
;APKTKKTLEIWSFYSYNLHKATYHGLNHLHLNGKTKDIENIDKDLEWQCNQRNFIIGRGSFADSHRYARLWTGDNSSTWQFLKMFVAQVLALGLSGITISGADAGGFKQSYDGV
;
A
#
# COMPACT_ATOMS: atom_id res chain seq x y z
N ALA A 1 7.63 -8.12 33.78
CA ALA A 1 6.64 -8.33 32.71
C ALA A 1 7.13 -7.65 31.42
N PRO A 2 6.88 -8.20 30.22
CA PRO A 2 7.20 -7.52 28.97
C PRO A 2 6.43 -6.20 28.86
N LYS A 3 7.05 -5.17 28.28
CA LYS A 3 6.38 -3.88 28.03
C LYS A 3 5.30 -4.07 26.97
N THR A 4 4.06 -3.75 27.30
CA THR A 4 2.94 -3.78 26.35
C THR A 4 3.01 -2.57 25.43
N LYS A 5 2.67 -2.77 24.15
CA LYS A 5 2.52 -1.71 23.14
C LYS A 5 1.11 -1.73 22.59
N LYS A 6 0.65 -0.59 22.08
CA LYS A 6 -0.66 -0.52 21.42
C LYS A 6 -0.61 -1.34 20.14
N THR A 7 -1.62 -2.17 19.92
CA THR A 7 -1.75 -3.00 18.71
C THR A 7 -1.62 -2.16 17.43
N LEU A 8 -2.21 -0.95 17.41
CA LEU A 8 -2.10 -0.02 16.29
C LEU A 8 -0.64 0.37 15.97
N GLU A 9 0.19 0.62 16.99
CA GLU A 9 1.60 0.97 16.79
C GLU A 9 2.35 -0.17 16.10
N ILE A 10 2.13 -1.40 16.57
CA ILE A 10 2.78 -2.59 16.02
C ILE A 10 2.36 -2.80 14.56
N TRP A 11 1.06 -2.75 14.27
CA TRP A 11 0.55 -2.98 12.92
C TRP A 11 0.95 -1.89 11.94
N SER A 12 0.88 -0.62 12.33
CA SER A 12 1.30 0.49 11.46
C SER A 12 2.79 0.42 11.15
N PHE A 13 3.62 0.08 12.13
CA PHE A 13 5.07 -0.08 11.93
C PHE A 13 5.40 -1.29 11.07
N TYR A 14 4.71 -2.42 11.29
CA TYR A 14 4.85 -3.61 10.45
C TYR A 14 4.53 -3.29 8.98
N SER A 15 3.37 -2.67 8.72
CA SER A 15 2.96 -2.35 7.35
C SER A 15 3.90 -1.34 6.69
N TYR A 16 4.35 -0.32 7.43
CA TYR A 16 5.36 0.62 6.93
C TYR A 16 6.66 -0.08 6.50
N ASN A 17 7.18 -0.98 7.33
CA ASN A 17 8.39 -1.74 6.99
C ASN A 17 8.16 -2.70 5.83
N LEU A 18 6.97 -3.29 5.71
CA LEU A 18 6.60 -4.12 4.58
C LEU A 18 6.60 -3.32 3.28
N HIS A 19 5.97 -2.14 3.25
CA HIS A 19 6.00 -1.25 2.08
C HIS A 19 7.42 -0.89 1.67
N LYS A 20 8.26 -0.54 2.66
CA LYS A 20 9.67 -0.19 2.42
C LYS A 20 10.46 -1.37 1.87
N ALA A 21 10.30 -2.56 2.44
CA ALA A 21 10.96 -3.78 1.99
C ALA A 21 10.53 -4.14 0.56
N THR A 22 9.23 -4.08 0.26
CA THR A 22 8.71 -4.32 -1.10
C THR A 22 9.28 -3.32 -2.09
N TYR A 23 9.28 -2.02 -1.78
CA TYR A 23 9.84 -0.99 -2.64
C TYR A 23 11.32 -1.25 -2.98
N HIS A 24 12.14 -1.51 -1.97
CA HIS A 24 13.55 -1.82 -2.19
C HIS A 24 13.74 -3.13 -2.94
N GLY A 25 12.94 -4.17 -2.67
CA GLY A 25 13.00 -5.44 -3.38
C GLY A 25 12.67 -5.29 -4.87
N LEU A 26 11.57 -4.60 -5.20
CA LEU A 26 11.16 -4.37 -6.59
C LEU A 26 12.21 -3.59 -7.39
N ASN A 27 12.96 -2.68 -6.75
CA ASN A 27 14.05 -1.94 -7.42
C ASN A 27 15.28 -2.80 -7.78
N HIS A 28 15.35 -4.04 -7.30
CA HIS A 28 16.43 -4.97 -7.59
C HIS A 28 15.96 -6.27 -8.23
N LEU A 29 14.65 -6.49 -8.41
CA LEU A 29 14.11 -7.76 -8.94
C LEU A 29 14.66 -8.11 -10.33
N HIS A 30 14.73 -7.12 -11.22
CA HIS A 30 15.24 -7.31 -12.57
C HIS A 30 16.77 -7.48 -12.63
N LEU A 31 17.46 -7.29 -11.51
CA LEU A 31 18.89 -7.54 -11.39
C LEU A 31 19.06 -8.97 -10.88
N ASN A 32 19.75 -9.82 -11.63
CA ASN A 32 20.04 -11.22 -11.24
C ASN A 32 21.02 -11.31 -10.04
N GLY A 33 20.71 -10.65 -8.93
CA GLY A 33 21.55 -10.55 -7.73
C GLY A 33 22.86 -9.78 -7.92
N LYS A 34 23.02 -9.02 -9.02
CA LYS A 34 24.27 -8.35 -9.42
C LYS A 34 24.06 -6.86 -9.76
N THR A 35 25.17 -6.15 -9.97
CA THR A 35 25.26 -4.69 -10.21
C THR A 35 24.34 -4.21 -11.35
N LYS A 36 24.07 -2.89 -11.37
CA LYS A 36 23.15 -2.18 -12.29
C LYS A 36 23.57 -2.17 -13.78
N ASP A 37 24.41 -3.09 -14.20
CA ASP A 37 24.88 -3.17 -15.57
C ASP A 37 23.78 -3.80 -16.44
N ILE A 38 23.48 -3.17 -17.58
CA ILE A 38 22.39 -3.57 -18.50
C ILE A 38 22.56 -5.03 -18.97
N GLU A 39 23.79 -5.53 -18.99
CA GLU A 39 24.10 -6.92 -19.40
C GLU A 39 23.68 -7.99 -18.38
N ASN A 40 23.32 -7.60 -17.15
CA ASN A 40 22.99 -8.52 -16.04
C ASN A 40 21.49 -8.56 -15.70
N ILE A 41 20.64 -8.03 -16.60
CA ILE A 41 19.19 -8.01 -16.44
C ILE A 41 18.61 -9.41 -16.67
N ASP A 42 17.65 -9.81 -15.83
CA ASP A 42 16.80 -10.97 -16.11
C ASP A 42 15.96 -10.69 -17.36
N LYS A 43 16.12 -11.51 -18.40
CA LYS A 43 15.40 -11.34 -19.68
C LYS A 43 13.89 -11.42 -19.50
N ASP A 44 13.41 -12.17 -18.52
CA ASP A 44 11.97 -12.26 -18.23
C ASP A 44 11.42 -11.00 -17.55
N LEU A 45 12.31 -10.15 -17.00
CA LEU A 45 11.99 -8.92 -16.28
C LEU A 45 12.55 -7.66 -16.96
N GLU A 46 13.03 -7.75 -18.20
CA GLU A 46 13.56 -6.61 -18.96
C GLU A 46 12.54 -5.46 -19.06
N TRP A 47 11.25 -5.80 -19.16
CA TRP A 47 10.16 -4.84 -19.19
C TRP A 47 10.06 -3.96 -17.93
N GLN A 48 10.59 -4.42 -16.78
CA GLN A 48 10.63 -3.64 -15.54
C GLN A 48 11.82 -2.67 -15.49
N CYS A 49 12.82 -2.85 -16.34
CA CYS A 49 14.01 -2.02 -16.29
C CYS A 49 13.67 -0.55 -16.54
N ASN A 50 14.15 0.31 -15.64
CA ASN A 50 13.87 1.74 -15.65
C ASN A 50 12.37 2.11 -15.55
N GLN A 51 11.50 1.17 -15.14
CA GLN A 51 10.10 1.45 -14.86
C GLN A 51 9.89 1.87 -13.42
N ARG A 52 8.92 2.76 -13.20
CA ARG A 52 8.53 3.17 -11.85
C ARG A 52 7.58 2.13 -11.27
N ASN A 53 7.97 1.54 -10.14
CA ASN A 53 7.12 0.65 -9.37
C ASN A 53 5.84 1.36 -8.86
N PHE A 54 4.71 0.68 -8.93
CA PHE A 54 3.43 1.15 -8.41
C PHE A 54 2.91 0.19 -7.33
N ILE A 55 3.09 0.56 -6.07
CA ILE A 55 2.70 -0.27 -4.92
C ILE A 55 1.44 0.32 -4.28
N ILE A 56 0.43 -0.53 -4.06
CA ILE A 56 -0.73 -0.24 -3.22
C ILE A 56 -0.66 -1.17 -2.01
N GLY A 57 -0.84 -0.62 -0.81
CA GLY A 57 -0.92 -1.41 0.42
C GLY A 57 -2.00 -0.92 1.37
N ARG A 58 -2.07 -1.55 2.55
CA ARG A 58 -3.08 -1.26 3.58
C ARG A 58 -2.42 -0.91 4.91
N GLY A 59 -2.86 0.19 5.50
CA GLY A 59 -2.34 0.68 6.77
C GLY A 59 -0.88 1.11 6.67
N SER A 60 -0.47 2.14 7.40
CA SER A 60 0.93 2.53 7.41
C SER A 60 1.20 3.55 8.50
N PHE A 61 2.43 4.06 8.48
CA PHE A 61 2.85 5.19 9.30
C PHE A 61 3.12 6.42 8.44
N ALA A 62 3.39 7.55 9.10
CA ALA A 62 3.85 8.76 8.42
C ALA A 62 5.08 8.46 7.55
N ASP A 63 5.23 9.21 6.45
CA ASP A 63 6.30 9.04 5.44
C ASP A 63 6.14 7.83 4.48
N SER A 64 5.10 7.02 4.65
CA SER A 64 4.84 5.84 3.78
C SER A 64 4.60 6.16 2.29
N HIS A 65 4.18 7.38 1.96
CA HIS A 65 3.95 7.85 0.59
C HIS A 65 5.17 7.72 -0.33
N ARG A 66 6.39 7.66 0.23
CA ARG A 66 7.62 7.43 -0.54
C ARG A 66 7.74 6.02 -1.11
N TYR A 67 7.08 5.06 -0.48
CA TYR A 67 7.21 3.64 -0.80
C TYR A 67 5.93 3.06 -1.39
N ALA A 68 4.77 3.44 -0.86
CA ALA A 68 3.48 2.88 -1.28
C ALA A 68 2.34 3.88 -1.19
N ARG A 69 1.30 3.58 -1.97
CA ARG A 69 -0.01 4.22 -1.97
C ARG A 69 -0.93 3.41 -1.08
N LEU A 70 -1.99 4.03 -0.55
CA LEU A 70 -2.86 3.34 0.41
C LEU A 70 -4.27 3.12 -0.11
N TRP A 71 -4.77 1.91 0.05
CA TRP A 71 -6.18 1.61 -0.04
C TRP A 71 -6.84 1.70 1.35
N THR A 72 -8.08 2.21 1.41
CA THR A 72 -8.79 2.49 2.67
C THR A 72 -9.20 1.24 3.44
N GLY A 73 -9.09 0.06 2.86
CA GLY A 73 -9.50 -1.19 3.48
C GLY A 73 -10.91 -1.62 3.10
N ASP A 74 -11.30 -2.76 3.67
CA ASP A 74 -12.56 -3.46 3.45
C ASP A 74 -13.78 -2.55 3.70
N ASN A 75 -14.31 -1.94 2.64
CA ASN A 75 -15.58 -1.21 2.69
C ASN A 75 -16.76 -2.14 2.34
N SER A 76 -17.99 -1.66 2.53
CA SER A 76 -19.19 -2.39 2.10
C SER A 76 -19.92 -1.63 0.99
N SER A 77 -20.67 -2.36 0.16
CA SER A 77 -21.51 -1.85 -0.93
C SER A 77 -22.73 -1.05 -0.47
N THR A 78 -22.57 -0.14 0.50
CA THR A 78 -23.66 0.70 1.04
C THR A 78 -23.42 2.19 0.81
N TRP A 79 -24.49 2.96 0.75
CA TRP A 79 -24.43 4.43 0.67
C TRP A 79 -23.75 5.07 1.87
N GLN A 80 -23.82 4.44 3.05
CA GLN A 80 -23.14 4.89 4.26
C GLN A 80 -21.62 4.78 4.11
N PHE A 81 -21.13 3.65 3.60
CA PHE A 81 -19.72 3.48 3.28
C PHE A 81 -19.27 4.40 2.14
N LEU A 82 -20.14 4.65 1.16
CA LEU A 82 -19.89 5.64 0.10
C LEU A 82 -19.62 7.04 0.70
N LYS A 83 -20.42 7.47 1.67
CA LYS A 83 -20.21 8.76 2.35
C LYS A 83 -18.93 8.76 3.19
N MET A 84 -18.61 7.64 3.84
CA MET A 84 -17.45 7.53 4.72
C MET A 84 -16.11 7.58 3.97
N PHE A 85 -15.99 6.96 2.78
CA PHE A 85 -14.69 6.91 2.11
C PHE A 85 -14.19 8.30 1.70
N VAL A 86 -15.08 9.26 1.42
CA VAL A 86 -14.68 10.64 1.08
C VAL A 86 -13.86 11.25 2.22
N ALA A 87 -14.35 11.13 3.46
CA ALA A 87 -13.63 11.61 4.64
C ALA A 87 -12.31 10.84 4.86
N GLN A 88 -12.30 9.52 4.64
CA GLN A 88 -11.10 8.70 4.79
C GLN A 88 -10.00 9.07 3.80
N VAL A 89 -10.33 9.24 2.51
CA VAL A 89 -9.38 9.62 1.46
C VAL A 89 -8.82 11.02 1.71
N LEU A 90 -9.66 11.98 2.14
CA LEU A 90 -9.20 13.31 2.50
C LEU A 90 -8.28 13.30 3.73
N ALA A 91 -8.61 12.51 4.75
CA ALA A 91 -7.76 12.36 5.94
C ALA A 91 -6.39 11.75 5.59
N LEU A 92 -6.34 10.76 4.69
CA LEU A 92 -5.10 10.21 4.16
C LEU A 92 -4.28 11.27 3.39
N GLY A 93 -4.96 12.07 2.55
CA GLY A 93 -4.34 13.19 1.83
C GLY A 93 -3.71 14.22 2.77
N LEU A 94 -4.44 14.64 3.81
CA LEU A 94 -3.93 15.53 4.86
C LEU A 94 -2.78 14.91 5.67
N SER A 95 -2.74 13.58 5.78
CA SER A 95 -1.64 12.85 6.42
C SER A 95 -0.41 12.67 5.51
N GLY A 96 -0.40 13.30 4.33
CA GLY A 96 0.70 13.25 3.36
C GLY A 96 0.65 12.06 2.40
N ILE A 97 -0.44 11.30 2.36
CA ILE A 97 -0.63 10.20 1.40
C ILE A 97 -1.33 10.76 0.15
N THR A 98 -0.54 11.07 -0.86
CA THR A 98 -1.03 11.75 -2.07
C THR A 98 -1.90 10.88 -2.97
N ILE A 99 -1.74 9.56 -2.91
CA ILE A 99 -2.52 8.62 -3.72
C ILE A 99 -3.14 7.60 -2.79
N SER A 100 -4.46 7.67 -2.69
CA SER A 100 -5.28 6.73 -1.94
C SER A 100 -6.67 6.58 -2.55
N GLY A 101 -7.36 5.51 -2.17
CA GLY A 101 -8.70 5.22 -2.67
C GLY A 101 -9.39 4.09 -1.94
N ALA A 102 -10.66 3.89 -2.25
CA ALA A 102 -11.50 2.83 -1.72
C ALA A 102 -11.97 1.92 -2.86
N ASP A 103 -12.49 0.74 -2.54
CA ASP A 103 -13.04 -0.15 -3.57
C ASP A 103 -14.34 0.42 -4.12
N ALA A 104 -14.35 0.65 -5.44
CA ALA A 104 -15.52 1.09 -6.16
C ALA A 104 -16.60 -0.01 -6.12
N GLY A 105 -17.83 0.37 -5.77
CA GLY A 105 -18.92 -0.59 -5.61
C GLY A 105 -18.90 -1.36 -4.29
N GLY A 106 -17.85 -1.26 -3.47
CA GLY A 106 -17.72 -1.92 -2.18
C GLY A 106 -17.03 -3.29 -2.24
N PHE A 107 -16.19 -3.58 -1.26
CA PHE A 107 -15.44 -4.84 -1.12
C PHE A 107 -16.34 -5.99 -0.65
N LYS A 108 -17.14 -5.74 0.38
CA LYS A 108 -18.10 -6.69 0.93
C LYS A 108 -19.51 -6.35 0.47
N GLN A 109 -20.23 -7.38 0.06
CA GLN A 109 -21.66 -7.30 -0.16
C GLN A 109 -22.33 -6.70 1.08
N SER A 110 -23.19 -5.70 0.85
CA SER A 110 -24.06 -5.19 1.89
C SER A 110 -25.08 -6.26 2.24
N TYR A 111 -25.29 -6.49 3.54
CA TYR A 111 -26.38 -7.35 4.00
C TYR A 111 -27.56 -6.43 4.29
N ASP A 112 -28.40 -6.25 3.27
CA ASP A 112 -29.56 -5.38 3.29
C ASP A 112 -30.78 -6.05 3.95
N GLY A 113 -30.63 -7.30 4.41
CA GLY A 113 -31.72 -8.09 4.99
C GLY A 113 -32.71 -8.66 3.96
N VAL A 114 -32.35 -8.61 2.68
CA VAL A 114 -33.03 -9.30 1.56
C VAL A 114 -32.10 -10.32 0.91
#